data_AF-A0A2V8BK80-F1
#
_entry.id   AF-A0A2V8BK80-F1
#
_cell.length_a   1.000
_cell.length_b   1.000
_cell.length_c   1.000
_cell.angle_alpha   90.00
_cell.angle_beta   90.00
_cell.angle_gamma   90.00
#
_symmetry.space_group_name_H-M   'P 1'
#
loop_
_entity.id
_entity.type
_entity.pdbx_description
1 polymer ?
#
loop_
_entity_poly.entity_id
_entity_poly.type
_entity_poly.pdbx_seq_one_letter_code
_entity_poly.pdbx_strand_id
1 'polypeptide(L)'
;FFVVPVLLINLLNAIGHLWLEPTGSMAFQVVVATALLLLALLSRSQVVTVQDRVIRLEMRLRLRDALPPDLQPRINELSHRHLIALRFAGDAELPELVREVLDGRLTTSKEIKMRIRQWQPDWLRA
;
A
#
# COMPACT_ATOMS: atom_id res chain seq x y z
N PHE A 1 -3.18 4.62 13.00
CA PHE A 1 -1.92 5.39 12.95
C PHE A 1 -1.98 6.51 13.99
N PHE A 2 -1.53 6.24 15.23
CA PHE A 2 -1.66 7.16 16.37
C PHE A 2 -0.64 8.32 16.34
N VAL A 3 0.55 8.07 15.77
CA VAL A 3 1.71 8.99 15.85
C VAL A 3 1.50 10.30 15.06
N VAL A 4 0.89 10.25 13.87
CA VAL A 4 0.72 11.44 13.02
C VAL A 4 -0.18 12.51 13.67
N PRO A 5 -1.37 12.17 14.21
CA PRO A 5 -2.18 13.14 14.97
C PRO A 5 -1.44 13.78 16.15
N VAL A 6 -0.67 12.98 16.90
CA VAL A 6 0.10 13.48 18.06
C VAL A 6 1.17 14.47 17.61
N LEU A 7 1.92 14.16 16.54
CA LEU A 7 2.95 15.07 16.01
C LEU A 7 2.35 16.35 15.41
N LEU A 8 1.16 16.26 14.83
CA LEU A 8 0.43 17.45 14.36
C LEU A 8 0.04 18.36 15.53
N ILE A 9 -0.52 17.80 16.60
CA ILE A 9 -0.84 18.56 17.82
C ILE A 9 0.44 19.19 18.40
N ASN A 10 1.55 18.45 18.45
CA ASN A 10 2.83 18.96 18.91
C ASN A 10 3.31 20.16 18.07
N LEU A 11 3.18 20.09 16.74
CA LEU A 11 3.54 21.19 15.85
C LEU A 11 2.65 22.42 16.08
N LEU A 12 1.33 22.23 16.20
CA LEU A 12 0.40 23.32 16.50
C LEU A 12 0.71 23.99 17.84
N ASN A 13 1.04 23.20 18.86
CA ASN A 13 1.44 23.70 20.17
C ASN A 13 2.74 24.52 20.10
N ALA A 14 3.77 24.01 19.40
CA ALA A 14 5.04 24.72 19.22
C ALA A 14 4.85 26.05 18.48
N ILE A 15 3.98 26.06 17.46
CA ILE A 15 3.59 27.29 16.76
C ILE A 15 2.92 28.25 17.74
N GLY A 16 1.92 27.79 18.52
CA GLY A 16 1.23 28.61 19.51
C GLY A 16 2.18 29.30 20.51
N HIS A 17 3.17 28.56 21.03
CA HIS A 17 4.19 29.14 21.92
C HIS A 17 5.07 30.18 21.23
N LEU A 18 5.43 29.98 19.95
CA LEU A 18 6.20 30.95 19.19
C LEU A 18 5.44 32.28 18.98
N TRP A 19 4.11 32.23 18.82
CA TRP A 19 3.28 33.43 18.68
C TRP A 19 3.12 34.21 19.99
N LEU A 20 3.05 33.50 21.13
CA LEU A 20 2.86 34.11 22.45
C LEU A 20 4.17 34.63 23.03
N GLU A 21 5.26 33.87 22.89
CA GLU A 21 6.57 34.13 23.51
C GLU A 21 7.71 33.90 22.49
N PRO A 22 7.89 34.82 21.53
CA PRO A 22 8.85 34.62 20.44
C PRO A 22 10.30 34.61 20.95
N THR A 23 10.87 33.42 21.04
CA THR A 23 12.27 33.16 21.40
C THR A 23 12.94 32.25 20.38
N GLY A 24 14.27 32.35 20.25
CA GLY A 24 15.04 31.50 19.33
C GLY A 24 14.90 30.00 19.63
N SER A 25 14.73 29.63 20.90
CA SER A 25 14.44 28.25 21.32
C SER A 25 13.09 27.76 20.79
N MET A 26 12.04 28.59 20.82
CA MET A 26 10.71 28.24 20.29
C MET A 26 10.73 28.10 18.77
N ALA A 27 11.47 28.97 18.07
CA ALA A 27 11.67 28.83 16.63
C ALA A 27 12.34 27.50 16.28
N PHE A 28 13.36 27.09 17.05
CA PHE A 28 14.00 25.79 16.89
C PHE A 28 13.04 24.62 17.19
N GLN A 29 12.18 24.74 18.21
CA GLN A 29 11.16 23.73 18.51
C GLN A 29 10.17 23.53 17.36
N VAL A 30 9.75 24.60 16.67
CA VAL A 30 8.89 24.50 15.47
C VAL A 30 9.60 23.75 14.34
N VAL A 31 10.90 24.01 14.12
CA VAL A 31 11.71 23.29 13.14
C VAL A 31 11.78 21.80 13.48
N VAL A 32 12.08 21.45 14.73
CA VAL A 32 12.13 20.05 15.19
C VAL A 32 10.77 19.37 15.08
N ALA A 33 9.69 20.04 15.49
CA ALA A 33 8.33 19.50 15.39
C ALA A 33 7.93 19.23 13.93
N THR A 34 8.30 20.12 13.02
CA THR A 34 8.10 19.94 11.57
C THR A 34 8.91 18.77 11.04
N ALA A 35 10.19 18.67 11.41
CA ALA A 35 11.05 17.57 11.01
C ALA A 35 10.51 16.21 11.48
N LEU A 36 10.02 16.12 12.71
CA LEU A 36 9.39 14.90 13.24
C LEU A 36 8.11 14.53 12.49
N LEU A 37 7.24 15.51 12.21
CA LEU A 37 6.01 15.28 11.44
C LEU A 37 6.34 14.77 10.03
N LEU A 38 7.28 15.41 9.34
CA LEU A 38 7.74 14.96 8.03
C LEU A 38 8.35 13.57 8.09
N LEU A 39 9.22 13.29 9.06
CA LEU A 39 9.81 11.97 9.27
C LEU A 39 8.73 10.88 9.37
N ALA A 40 7.67 11.11 10.15
CA ALA A 40 6.56 10.16 10.28
C ALA A 40 5.81 9.94 8.96
N LEU A 41 5.56 10.99 8.20
CA LEU A 41 4.87 10.92 6.90
C LEU A 41 5.73 10.20 5.84
N LEU A 42 7.01 10.56 5.73
CA LEU A 42 7.95 9.94 4.78
C LEU A 42 8.21 8.47 5.14
N SER A 43 8.41 8.15 6.41
CA SER A 43 8.58 6.77 6.85
C SER A 43 7.38 5.90 6.43
N ARG A 44 6.15 6.41 6.60
CA ARG A 44 4.96 5.67 6.20
C ARG A 44 4.87 5.50 4.68
N SER A 45 5.16 6.53 3.89
CA SER A 45 5.10 6.43 2.42
C SER A 45 6.14 5.47 1.87
N GLN A 46 7.35 5.45 2.45
CA GLN A 46 8.41 4.51 2.09
C GLN A 46 8.00 3.06 2.37
N VAL A 47 7.44 2.77 3.55
CA VAL A 47 6.98 1.41 3.90
C VAL A 47 5.91 0.91 2.95
N VAL A 48 4.90 1.74 2.64
CA VAL A 48 3.82 1.36 1.69
C VAL A 48 4.39 1.12 0.30
N THR A 49 5.31 1.97 -0.16
CA THR A 49 5.93 1.82 -1.48
C THR A 49 6.75 0.52 -1.57
N VAL A 50 7.53 0.21 -0.54
CA VAL A 50 8.31 -1.04 -0.49
C VAL A 50 7.37 -2.25 -0.45
N GLN A 51 6.33 -2.19 0.37
CA GLN A 51 5.31 -3.25 0.44
C GLN A 51 4.66 -3.49 -0.92
N ASP A 52 4.26 -2.44 -1.63
CA ASP A 52 3.69 -2.53 -2.98
C ASP A 52 4.67 -3.16 -3.98
N ARG A 53 5.96 -2.82 -3.90
CA ARG A 53 7.01 -3.42 -4.74
C ARG A 53 7.17 -4.92 -4.45
N VAL A 54 7.15 -5.30 -3.17
CA VAL A 54 7.25 -6.70 -2.74
C VAL A 54 6.04 -7.50 -3.19
N ILE A 55 4.81 -7.01 -2.94
CA ILE A 55 3.57 -7.66 -3.39
C ILE A 55 3.59 -7.87 -4.90
N ARG A 56 4.00 -6.86 -5.68
CA ARG A 56 4.09 -6.99 -7.14
C ARG A 56 5.08 -8.07 -7.55
N LEU A 57 6.23 -8.16 -6.89
CA LEU A 57 7.25 -9.16 -7.20
C LEU A 57 6.77 -10.58 -6.85
N GLU A 58 6.27 -10.77 -5.63
CA GLU A 58 5.74 -12.03 -5.13
C GLU A 58 4.59 -12.54 -6.02
N MET A 59 3.62 -11.67 -6.33
CA MET A 59 2.52 -12.05 -7.20
C MET A 59 2.98 -12.38 -8.62
N ARG A 60 3.96 -11.67 -9.16
CA ARG A 60 4.51 -12.00 -10.50
C ARG A 60 5.21 -13.35 -10.51
N LEU A 61 5.91 -13.72 -9.44
CA LEU A 61 6.52 -15.04 -9.30
C LEU A 61 5.44 -16.12 -9.19
N ARG A 62 4.49 -15.95 -8.27
CA ARG A 62 3.35 -16.86 -8.11
C ARG A 62 2.56 -17.06 -9.41
N LEU A 63 2.31 -15.98 -10.15
CA LEU A 63 1.62 -16.04 -11.45
C LEU A 63 2.43 -16.79 -12.50
N ARG A 64 3.77 -16.71 -12.50
CA ARG A 64 4.60 -17.48 -13.44
C ARG A 64 4.48 -18.99 -13.21
N ASP A 65 4.38 -19.40 -11.95
CA ASP A 65 4.28 -20.81 -11.58
C ASP A 65 2.87 -21.36 -11.75
N ALA A 66 1.84 -20.55 -11.46
CA ALA A 66 0.44 -20.98 -11.50
C ALA A 66 -0.21 -20.83 -12.88
N LEU A 67 0.25 -19.92 -13.74
CA LEU A 67 -0.42 -19.64 -15.00
C LEU A 67 -0.02 -20.58 -16.14
N PRO A 68 -0.99 -20.98 -16.99
CA PRO A 68 -0.70 -21.70 -18.22
C PRO A 68 0.11 -20.84 -19.21
N PRO A 69 0.86 -21.46 -20.14
CA PRO A 69 1.81 -20.77 -21.01
C PRO A 69 1.21 -19.64 -21.86
N ASP A 70 -0.09 -19.70 -22.17
CA ASP A 70 -0.80 -18.68 -22.95
C ASP A 70 -0.98 -17.36 -22.18
N LEU A 71 -1.08 -17.41 -20.86
CA LEU A 71 -1.29 -16.22 -20.01
C LEU A 71 0.01 -15.63 -19.46
N GLN A 72 1.09 -16.41 -19.41
CA GLN A 72 2.40 -15.94 -18.94
C GLN A 72 2.94 -14.67 -19.62
N PRO A 73 2.88 -14.50 -20.96
CA PRO A 73 3.36 -13.27 -21.59
C PRO A 73 2.52 -12.03 -21.20
N ARG A 74 1.26 -12.24 -20.80
CA ARG A 74 0.29 -11.18 -20.47
C ARG A 74 0.32 -10.76 -19.00
N ILE A 75 1.15 -11.37 -18.17
CA ILE A 75 1.27 -11.02 -16.73
C ILE A 75 1.56 -9.52 -16.53
N ASN A 76 2.30 -8.89 -17.45
CA ASN A 76 2.65 -7.47 -17.35
C ASN A 76 1.48 -6.52 -17.69
N GLU A 77 0.40 -7.01 -18.29
CA GLU A 77 -0.84 -6.24 -18.53
C GLU A 77 -1.64 -6.04 -17.23
N LEU A 78 -1.39 -6.87 -16.20
CA LEU A 78 -2.07 -6.75 -14.92
C LEU A 78 -1.58 -5.51 -14.15
N SER A 79 -2.52 -4.63 -13.81
CA SER A 79 -2.26 -3.47 -12.97
C SER A 79 -1.87 -3.89 -11.54
N HIS A 80 -1.16 -3.03 -10.83
CA HIS A 80 -0.81 -3.26 -9.41
C HIS A 80 -2.04 -3.53 -8.54
N ARG A 81 -3.16 -2.84 -8.82
CA ARG A 81 -4.43 -3.04 -8.11
C ARG A 81 -5.06 -4.40 -8.38
N HIS A 82 -4.88 -4.97 -9.57
CA HIS A 82 -5.32 -6.33 -9.89
C HIS A 82 -4.47 -7.34 -9.11
N LEU A 83 -3.14 -7.18 -9.09
CA LEU A 83 -2.23 -8.07 -8.36
C LEU A 83 -2.56 -8.11 -6.86
N ILE A 84 -2.81 -6.95 -6.23
CA ILE A 84 -3.23 -6.89 -4.81
C ILE A 84 -4.56 -7.64 -4.58
N ALA A 85 -5.50 -7.55 -5.52
CA ALA A 85 -6.79 -8.23 -5.39
C ALA A 85 -6.66 -9.76 -5.57
N LEU A 86 -5.90 -10.18 -6.59
CA LEU A 86 -5.67 -11.58 -6.92
C LEU A 86 -4.87 -12.34 -5.86
N ARG A 87 -4.09 -11.65 -5.01
CA ARG A 87 -3.31 -12.32 -3.95
C ARG A 87 -4.16 -13.14 -2.99
N PHE A 88 -5.43 -12.76 -2.80
CA PHE A 88 -6.37 -13.44 -1.92
C PHE A 88 -7.02 -14.68 -2.56
N ALA A 89 -6.79 -14.93 -3.85
CA ALA A 89 -7.35 -16.07 -4.56
C ALA A 89 -6.54 -17.34 -4.31
N GLY A 90 -7.20 -18.50 -4.39
CA GLY A 90 -6.52 -19.80 -4.38
C GLY A 90 -5.75 -20.07 -5.67
N ASP A 91 -4.71 -20.90 -5.61
CA ASP A 91 -3.88 -21.22 -6.79
C ASP A 91 -4.67 -21.91 -7.91
N ALA A 92 -5.68 -22.71 -7.55
CA ALA A 92 -6.49 -23.45 -8.51
C ALA A 92 -7.42 -22.55 -9.35
N GLU A 93 -7.91 -21.44 -8.80
CA GLU A 93 -8.81 -20.50 -9.50
C GLU A 93 -8.07 -19.30 -10.13
N LEU A 94 -6.77 -19.14 -9.82
CA LEU A 94 -5.94 -18.04 -10.28
C LEU A 94 -5.94 -17.88 -11.83
N PRO A 95 -5.79 -18.96 -12.63
CA PRO A 95 -5.76 -18.84 -14.09
C PRO A 95 -7.08 -18.34 -14.69
N GLU A 96 -8.22 -18.79 -14.15
CA GLU A 96 -9.55 -18.35 -14.59
C GLU A 96 -9.76 -16.87 -14.28
N LEU A 97 -9.46 -16.45 -13.04
CA LEU A 97 -9.59 -15.05 -12.62
C LEU A 97 -8.68 -14.12 -13.42
N VAL A 98 -7.44 -14.52 -13.69
CA VAL A 98 -6.52 -13.73 -14.51
C VAL A 98 -7.04 -13.58 -15.93
N ARG A 99 -7.58 -14.65 -16.52
CA ARG A 99 -8.21 -14.56 -17.84
C ARG A 99 -9.41 -13.61 -17.83
N GLU A 100 -10.28 -13.69 -16.83
CA GLU A 100 -11.41 -12.75 -16.70
C GLU A 100 -10.97 -11.28 -16.55
N VAL A 101 -9.88 -11.01 -15.81
CA VAL A 101 -9.30 -9.66 -15.69
C VAL A 101 -8.70 -9.19 -17.02
N LEU A 102 -7.96 -10.05 -17.71
CA LEU A 102 -7.30 -9.75 -18.99
C LEU A 102 -8.30 -9.60 -20.15
N ASP A 103 -9.46 -10.25 -20.07
CA ASP A 103 -10.57 -10.12 -21.00
C ASP A 103 -11.43 -8.88 -20.70
N GLY A 104 -11.12 -8.12 -19.63
CA GLY A 104 -11.88 -6.94 -19.23
C GLY A 104 -13.23 -7.24 -18.55
N ARG A 105 -13.50 -8.50 -18.18
CA ARG A 105 -14.72 -8.89 -17.45
C ARG A 105 -14.67 -8.49 -15.97
N LEU A 106 -13.47 -8.45 -15.40
CA LEU A 106 -13.22 -7.96 -14.04
C LEU A 106 -12.29 -6.76 -14.11
N THR A 107 -12.84 -5.57 -13.84
CA THR A 107 -12.11 -4.31 -14.01
C THR A 107 -11.67 -3.71 -12.68
N THR A 108 -12.42 -3.96 -11.61
CA THR A 108 -12.13 -3.38 -10.29
C THR A 108 -11.61 -4.42 -9.31
N SER A 109 -10.74 -3.98 -8.39
CA SER A 109 -10.27 -4.85 -7.28
C SER A 109 -11.42 -5.40 -6.43
N LYS A 110 -12.56 -4.71 -6.39
CA LYS A 110 -13.75 -5.16 -5.66
C LYS A 110 -14.42 -6.33 -6.39
N GLU A 111 -14.63 -6.21 -7.70
CA GLU A 111 -15.18 -7.29 -8.53
C GLU A 111 -14.33 -8.56 -8.44
N ILE A 112 -12.99 -8.41 -8.58
CA ILE A 112 -12.06 -9.53 -8.45
C ILE A 112 -12.25 -10.21 -7.10
N LYS A 113 -12.24 -9.45 -6.00
CA LYS A 113 -12.40 -10.01 -4.64
C LYS A 113 -13.75 -10.68 -4.42
N MET A 114 -14.82 -10.18 -5.04
CA MET A 114 -16.14 -10.79 -4.95
C MET A 114 -16.25 -12.10 -5.75
N ARG A 115 -15.40 -12.28 -6.78
CA ARG A 115 -15.40 -13.47 -7.63
C ARG A 115 -14.57 -14.62 -7.05
N ILE A 116 -13.66 -14.34 -6.11
CA ILE A 116 -12.83 -15.32 -5.40
C ILE A 116 -13.71 -16.29 -4.62
N ARG A 117 -13.57 -17.58 -4.90
CA ARG A 117 -14.28 -18.66 -4.18
C ARG A 117 -13.44 -19.21 -3.04
N GLN A 118 -12.14 -19.38 -3.26
CA GLN A 118 -11.21 -19.89 -2.26
C GLN A 118 -10.39 -18.74 -1.68
N TRP A 119 -10.97 -18.07 -0.68
CA TRP A 119 -10.31 -16.94 -0.04
C TRP A 119 -9.11 -17.37 0.81
N GLN A 120 -7.93 -16.85 0.47
CA GLN A 120 -6.71 -16.98 1.25
C GLN A 120 -6.46 -15.69 2.04
N PRO A 121 -6.74 -15.66 3.35
CA PRO A 121 -6.49 -14.49 4.17
C PRO A 121 -5.00 -14.24 4.32
N ASP A 122 -4.60 -12.98 4.17
CA ASP A 122 -3.24 -12.54 4.51
C ASP A 122 -3.15 -12.25 6.02
N TRP A 123 -2.39 -13.10 6.70
CA TRP A 123 -2.17 -13.03 8.14
C TRP A 123 -0.97 -12.14 8.52
N LEU A 124 -0.05 -11.89 7.59
CA LEU A 124 1.13 -11.07 7.84
C LEU A 124 0.82 -9.59 7.54
N ARG A 125 0.16 -8.93 8.49
CA ARG A 125 -0.18 -7.50 8.40
C ARG A 125 0.79 -6.71 9.30
N ALA A 126 1.59 -5.83 8.71
CA ALA A 126 2.49 -4.89 9.40
C ALA A 126 2.01 -3.44 9.30
#